data_AF-A0AA37TAD3-F1
#
_entry.id   AF-A0AA37TAD3-F1
#
_cell.length_a   1.000
_cell.length_b   1.000
_cell.length_c   1.000
_cell.angle_alpha   90.00
_cell.angle_beta   90.00
_cell.angle_gamma   90.00
#
_symmetry.space_group_name_H-M   'P 1'
#
loop_
_entity.id
_entity.type
_entity.pdbx_description
1 polymer ?
#
loop_
_entity_poly.entity_id
_entity_poly.type
_entity_poly.pdbx_seq_one_letter_code
_entity_poly.pdbx_strand_id
1 'polypeptide(L)'
;MNTLPTAEIKTMSSREIAELTGKQHGHIKRDIEKLCTDLNHPNLDSSNYVHNGNTYTEYHLDKELTLTLITGYNPNLRRVIIKRWQELEQLEKPVIENKPRIAPAQHAAAQLSGYIEASKLLGTAPEMAKAIAVDQTLNDTGVDFNPLLIGHNTVTEVPLIPSKLGELIGKTAQAVNKLLLENGLQVKINGNWAPTELGMEYCSMEPYKAKDSDHSGYRPMWFKRVLEVIASEQAA
;
A
#
# COMPACT_ATOMS: atom_id res chain seq x y z
N MET A 1 35.71 23.51 5.22
CA MET A 1 35.07 23.61 6.55
C MET A 1 33.59 23.38 6.33
N ASN A 2 33.05 22.22 6.69
CA ASN A 2 31.61 21.97 6.60
C ASN A 2 30.99 22.42 7.93
N THR A 3 30.29 23.54 7.91
CA THR A 3 29.40 23.95 8.99
C THR A 3 28.18 23.03 8.97
N LEU A 4 28.07 22.17 9.98
CA LEU A 4 26.84 21.42 10.26
C LEU A 4 25.71 22.43 10.54
N PRO A 5 24.48 22.21 10.03
CA PRO A 5 23.37 23.07 10.38
C PRO A 5 23.02 22.84 11.85
N THR A 6 23.22 23.87 12.67
CA THR A 6 22.67 23.90 14.03
C THR A 6 21.16 23.77 13.90
N ALA A 7 20.59 22.66 14.38
CA ALA A 7 19.14 22.52 14.47
C ALA A 7 18.63 23.68 15.35
N GLU A 8 17.87 24.61 14.78
CA GLU A 8 17.19 25.64 15.56
C GLU A 8 16.26 24.93 16.55
N ILE A 9 16.54 25.05 17.84
CA ILE A 9 15.64 24.51 18.86
C ILE A 9 14.38 25.36 18.81
N LYS A 10 13.29 24.77 18.29
CA LYS A 10 12.00 25.43 18.25
C LYS A 10 11.47 25.69 19.64
N THR A 11 11.13 26.93 19.87
CA THR A 11 10.49 27.39 21.09
C THR A 11 9.24 28.19 20.76
N MET A 12 8.35 28.31 21.74
CA MET A 12 7.20 29.19 21.73
C MET A 12 7.36 30.18 22.88
N SER A 13 7.24 31.48 22.59
CA SER A 13 7.45 32.48 23.62
C SER A 13 6.22 32.62 24.54
N SER A 14 6.44 33.00 25.80
CA SER A 14 5.35 33.26 26.75
C SER A 14 4.42 34.39 26.28
N ARG A 15 4.91 35.31 25.44
CA ARG A 15 4.10 36.34 24.79
C ARG A 15 3.23 35.75 23.68
N GLU A 16 3.79 34.91 22.83
CA GLU A 16 3.04 34.18 21.80
C GLU A 16 1.92 33.34 22.42
N ILE A 17 2.20 32.63 23.52
CA ILE A 17 1.18 31.88 24.29
C ILE A 17 0.09 32.83 24.81
N ALA A 18 0.45 33.99 25.35
CA ALA A 18 -0.50 34.98 25.84
C ALA A 18 -1.43 35.49 24.73
N GLU A 19 -0.86 35.81 23.55
CA GLU A 19 -1.61 36.25 22.38
C GLU A 19 -2.57 35.17 21.86
N LEU A 20 -2.09 33.93 21.73
CA LEU A 20 -2.89 32.80 21.26
C LEU A 20 -4.01 32.41 22.22
N THR A 21 -3.79 32.56 23.53
CA THR A 21 -4.76 32.15 24.55
C THR A 21 -5.65 33.29 25.03
N GLY A 22 -5.32 34.54 24.72
CA GLY A 22 -5.99 35.73 25.27
C GLY A 22 -5.76 35.92 26.78
N LYS A 23 -4.83 35.16 27.39
CA LYS A 23 -4.45 35.34 28.80
C LYS A 23 -3.48 36.50 28.96
N GLN A 24 -3.48 37.12 30.13
CA GLN A 24 -2.48 38.14 30.49
C GLN A 24 -1.07 37.54 30.54
N HIS A 25 -0.10 38.21 29.92
CA HIS A 25 1.30 37.73 29.85
C HIS A 25 1.90 37.44 31.23
N GLY A 26 1.60 38.27 32.23
CA GLY A 26 2.04 38.05 33.61
C GLY A 26 1.49 36.77 34.25
N HIS A 27 0.29 36.31 33.86
CA HIS A 27 -0.24 35.03 34.34
C HIS A 27 0.47 33.85 33.67
N ILE A 28 0.75 33.95 32.37
CA ILE A 28 1.52 32.94 31.66
C ILE A 28 2.92 32.78 32.28
N LYS A 29 3.62 33.89 32.56
CA LYS A 29 4.93 33.87 33.23
C LYS A 29 4.89 33.17 34.59
N ARG A 30 3.89 33.49 35.42
CA ARG A 30 3.71 32.82 36.71
C ARG A 30 3.46 31.32 36.57
N ASP A 31 2.61 30.92 35.62
CA ASP A 31 2.32 29.51 35.36
C ASP A 31 3.61 28.76 34.92
N ILE A 32 4.43 29.41 34.10
CA ILE A 32 5.73 28.89 33.62
C ILE A 32 6.74 28.73 34.77
N GLU A 33 6.92 29.76 35.59
CA GLU A 33 7.82 29.73 36.75
C GLU A 33 7.42 28.62 37.74
N LYS A 34 6.12 28.47 37.99
CA LYS A 34 5.58 27.39 38.80
C LYS A 34 5.87 26.03 38.18
N LEU A 35 5.60 25.85 36.89
CA LEU A 35 5.86 24.60 36.18
C LEU A 35 7.34 24.19 36.29
N CYS A 36 8.27 25.13 36.07
CA CYS A 36 9.70 24.83 36.20
C CYS A 36 10.11 24.48 37.62
N THR A 37 9.51 25.13 38.62
CA THR A 37 9.70 24.78 40.03
C THR A 37 9.21 23.36 40.31
N ASP A 38 8.00 23.01 39.86
CA ASP A 38 7.38 21.70 40.07
C ASP A 38 8.16 20.58 39.36
N LEU A 39 8.77 20.86 38.20
CA LEU A 39 9.57 19.91 37.43
C LEU A 39 11.06 19.88 37.83
N ASN A 40 11.49 20.72 38.77
CA ASN A 40 12.91 20.94 39.09
C ASN A 40 13.78 21.19 37.84
N HIS A 41 13.21 21.90 36.85
CA HIS A 41 13.83 22.11 35.56
C HIS A 41 14.79 23.32 35.63
N PRO A 42 16.07 23.17 35.23
CA PRO A 42 17.02 24.28 35.27
C PRO A 42 16.67 25.35 34.21
N ASN A 43 16.95 26.61 34.56
CA ASN A 43 16.87 27.85 33.76
C ASN A 43 16.16 27.76 32.40
N LEU A 44 14.98 28.38 32.33
CA LEU A 44 14.32 28.70 31.07
C LEU A 44 15.15 29.69 30.26
N ASP A 45 15.19 29.47 28.96
CA ASP A 45 15.69 30.48 28.04
C ASP A 45 14.74 31.70 28.06
N SER A 46 15.32 32.89 28.02
CA SER A 46 14.56 34.14 28.15
C SER A 46 15.19 35.28 27.35
N SER A 47 14.33 36.12 26.78
CA SER A 47 14.73 37.32 26.04
C SER A 47 13.98 38.53 26.56
N ASN A 48 14.53 39.72 26.28
CA ASN A 48 13.89 40.98 26.59
C ASN A 48 13.24 41.56 25.33
N TYR A 49 12.07 42.18 25.50
CA TYR A 49 11.36 42.92 24.46
C TYR A 49 10.89 44.27 24.98
N VAL A 50 10.68 45.23 24.08
CA VAL A 50 10.20 46.57 24.44
C VAL A 50 8.72 46.69 24.07
N HIS A 51 7.90 47.15 25.01
CA HIS A 51 6.49 47.45 24.79
C HIS A 51 6.11 48.73 25.54
N ASN A 52 5.47 49.68 24.84
CA ASN A 52 5.10 50.99 25.39
C ASN A 52 6.26 51.73 26.10
N GLY A 53 7.47 51.64 25.55
CA GLY A 53 8.68 52.28 26.09
C GLY A 53 9.33 51.57 27.28
N ASN A 54 8.75 50.46 27.76
CA ASN A 54 9.28 49.66 28.86
C ASN A 54 9.82 48.31 28.36
N THR A 55 10.87 47.82 29.02
CA THR A 55 11.48 46.52 28.72
C THR A 55 10.85 45.42 29.59
N TYR A 56 10.43 44.33 28.95
CA TYR A 56 9.83 43.17 29.59
C TYR A 56 10.57 41.89 29.20
N THR A 57 10.57 40.89 30.08
CA THR A 57 11.15 39.57 29.81
C THR A 57 10.08 38.59 29.36
N GLU A 58 10.35 37.85 28.29
CA GLU A 58 9.59 36.68 27.84
C GLU A 58 10.41 35.39 28.02
N TYR A 59 9.72 34.25 28.15
CA TYR A 59 10.33 32.93 28.31
C TYR A 59 10.10 32.12 27.05
N HIS A 60 11.08 31.31 26.66
CA HIS A 60 11.02 30.44 25.49
C HIS A 60 10.85 29.00 25.95
N LEU A 61 9.73 28.38 25.58
CA LEU A 61 9.42 27.01 25.96
C LEU A 61 9.58 26.10 24.75
N ASP A 62 10.25 24.97 24.93
CA ASP A 62 10.22 23.89 23.95
C ASP A 62 8.82 23.24 23.86
N LYS A 63 8.68 22.26 22.98
CA LYS A 63 7.42 21.56 22.76
C LYS A 63 6.91 20.87 24.02
N GLU A 64 7.79 20.18 24.73
CA GLU A 64 7.42 19.38 25.90
C GLU A 64 6.91 20.29 27.03
N LEU A 65 7.66 21.34 27.36
CA LEU A 65 7.28 22.31 28.38
C LEU A 65 6.00 23.05 27.99
N THR A 66 5.84 23.43 26.72
CA THR A 66 4.61 24.10 26.27
C THR A 66 3.39 23.18 26.38
N LEU A 67 3.51 21.91 25.97
CA LEU A 67 2.42 20.94 26.06
C LEU A 67 2.09 20.61 27.52
N THR A 68 3.09 20.57 28.39
CA THR A 68 2.92 20.34 29.82
C THR A 68 2.22 21.52 30.49
N LEU A 69 2.62 22.76 30.18
CA LEU A 69 1.99 23.99 30.68
C LEU A 69 0.48 24.02 30.41
N ILE A 70 0.09 23.68 29.18
CA ILE A 70 -1.31 23.78 28.76
C ILE A 70 -2.19 22.65 29.31
N THR A 71 -1.65 21.60 29.94
CA THR A 71 -2.47 20.51 30.52
C THR A 71 -3.50 21.03 31.52
N GLY A 72 -3.16 22.08 32.27
CA GLY A 72 -4.06 22.77 33.21
C GLY A 72 -4.99 23.80 32.57
N TYR A 73 -4.93 24.02 31.26
CA TYR A 73 -5.75 25.02 30.56
C TYR A 73 -7.05 24.39 30.04
N ASN A 74 -8.07 25.24 29.83
CA ASN A 74 -9.33 24.76 29.25
C ASN A 74 -9.13 24.20 27.82
N PRO A 75 -10.02 23.31 27.34
CA PRO A 75 -9.87 22.65 26.04
C PRO A 75 -9.70 23.60 24.84
N ASN A 76 -10.36 24.76 24.86
CA ASN A 76 -10.28 25.73 23.76
C ASN A 76 -8.88 26.33 23.64
N LEU A 77 -8.27 26.70 24.77
CA LEU A 77 -6.91 27.23 24.82
C LEU A 77 -5.88 26.17 24.42
N ARG A 78 -6.05 24.93 24.92
CA ARG A 78 -5.19 23.80 24.54
C ARG A 78 -5.19 23.58 23.03
N ARG A 79 -6.37 23.61 22.40
CA ARG A 79 -6.50 23.42 20.95
C ARG A 79 -5.71 24.44 20.13
N VAL A 80 -5.74 25.72 20.52
CA VAL A 80 -5.03 26.79 19.79
C VAL A 80 -3.52 26.59 19.88
N ILE A 81 -3.00 26.28 21.06
CA ILE A 81 -1.56 26.04 21.26
C ILE A 81 -1.08 24.78 20.53
N ILE A 82 -1.85 23.68 20.59
CA ILE A 82 -1.53 22.44 19.85
C ILE A 82 -1.47 22.72 18.34
N LYS A 83 -2.45 23.45 17.80
CA LYS A 83 -2.47 23.81 16.38
C LYS A 83 -1.23 24.62 15.99
N ARG A 84 -0.83 25.59 16.82
CA ARG A 84 0.37 26.38 16.56
C ARG A 84 1.64 25.54 16.55
N TRP A 85 1.79 24.61 17.48
CA TRP A 85 2.92 23.66 17.48
C TRP A 85 2.95 22.80 16.22
N GLN A 86 1.79 22.32 15.76
CA GLN A 86 1.70 21.58 14.50
C GLN A 86 2.13 22.44 13.29
N GLU A 87 1.76 23.72 13.26
CA GLU A 87 2.20 24.66 12.21
C GLU A 87 3.71 24.87 12.25
N LEU A 88 4.29 25.08 13.44
CA LEU A 88 5.74 25.16 13.61
C LEU A 88 6.39 23.89 13.06
N GLU A 89 5.96 22.70 13.46
CA GLU A 89 6.49 21.41 12.97
C GLU A 89 6.35 21.22 11.46
N GLN A 90 5.26 21.70 10.85
CA GLN A 90 5.06 21.64 9.40
C GLN A 90 6.05 22.49 8.61
N LEU A 91 6.57 23.58 9.20
CA LEU A 91 7.59 24.43 8.58
C LEU A 91 9.00 23.80 8.59
N GLU A 92 9.28 22.80 9.45
CA GLU A 92 10.57 22.09 9.50
C GLU A 92 10.55 20.68 8.93
N LYS A 93 9.38 20.14 8.61
CA LYS A 93 9.41 19.08 7.62
C LYS A 93 10.19 19.71 6.48
N PRO A 94 11.34 19.14 6.05
CA PRO A 94 11.83 19.52 4.75
C PRO A 94 10.57 19.48 3.90
N VAL A 95 10.30 20.55 3.17
CA VAL A 95 9.72 20.32 1.85
C VAL A 95 10.65 19.25 1.34
N ILE A 96 10.23 17.99 1.45
CA ILE A 96 10.80 16.92 0.69
C ILE A 96 10.61 17.53 -0.66
N GLU A 97 11.69 18.12 -1.15
CA GLU A 97 11.77 18.70 -2.45
C GLU A 97 11.06 17.63 -3.27
N ASN A 98 9.90 18.01 -3.81
CA ASN A 98 9.12 17.09 -4.63
C ASN A 98 10.08 16.81 -5.78
N LYS A 99 10.97 15.83 -5.59
CA LYS A 99 11.84 15.25 -6.59
C LYS A 99 10.93 15.11 -7.77
N PRO A 100 11.32 15.77 -8.87
CA PRO A 100 10.43 16.37 -9.85
C PRO A 100 9.19 15.51 -9.94
N ARG A 101 8.03 16.02 -9.51
CA ARG A 101 6.75 15.29 -9.42
C ARG A 101 6.60 14.47 -10.70
N ILE A 102 7.14 13.25 -10.67
CA ILE A 102 6.98 12.25 -11.70
C ILE A 102 5.48 12.08 -11.59
N ALA A 103 4.73 12.48 -12.61
CA ALA A 103 3.26 12.58 -12.55
C ALA A 103 2.72 11.38 -11.77
N PRO A 104 1.74 11.47 -10.85
CA PRO A 104 1.40 10.40 -9.90
C PRO A 104 1.45 8.97 -10.48
N ALA A 105 1.05 8.82 -11.75
CA ALA A 105 1.20 7.62 -12.57
C ALA A 105 2.65 7.09 -12.74
N GLN A 106 3.64 7.92 -13.01
CA GLN A 106 5.04 7.54 -13.24
C GLN A 106 5.75 7.09 -11.94
N HIS A 107 5.50 7.74 -10.79
CA HIS A 107 6.01 7.25 -9.50
C HIS A 107 5.37 5.91 -9.13
N ALA A 108 4.06 5.79 -9.33
CA ALA A 108 3.34 4.55 -9.08
C ALA A 108 3.78 3.43 -10.05
N ALA A 109 4.10 3.74 -11.31
CA ALA A 109 4.65 2.77 -12.27
C ALA A 109 6.06 2.28 -11.88
N ALA A 110 6.90 3.16 -11.31
CA ALA A 110 8.21 2.77 -10.81
C ALA A 110 8.09 1.84 -9.58
N GLN A 111 7.18 2.16 -8.65
CA GLN A 111 6.88 1.32 -7.47
C GLN A 111 6.33 -0.05 -7.88
N LEU A 112 5.37 -0.08 -8.81
CA LEU A 112 4.80 -1.31 -9.35
C LEU A 112 5.89 -2.23 -9.93
N SER A 113 6.81 -1.67 -10.72
CA SER A 113 7.94 -2.43 -11.27
C SER A 113 8.83 -3.00 -10.18
N GLY A 114 9.14 -2.23 -9.14
CA GLY A 114 9.94 -2.68 -8.00
C GLY A 114 9.30 -3.85 -7.24
N TYR A 115 7.98 -3.80 -7.01
CA TYR A 115 7.25 -4.90 -6.36
C TYR A 115 7.20 -6.17 -7.22
N ILE A 116 7.10 -6.04 -8.54
CA ILE A 116 7.17 -7.18 -9.46
C ILE A 116 8.55 -7.84 -9.40
N GLU A 117 9.63 -7.07 -9.42
CA GLU A 117 10.99 -7.60 -9.34
C GLU A 117 11.27 -8.27 -7.99
N ALA A 118 10.89 -7.64 -6.89
CA ALA A 118 11.02 -8.22 -5.56
C ALA A 118 10.25 -9.55 -5.43
N SER A 119 9.01 -9.60 -5.95
CA SER A 119 8.20 -10.82 -5.91
C SER A 119 8.80 -11.97 -6.72
N LYS A 120 9.42 -11.67 -7.88
CA LYS A 120 10.17 -12.64 -8.68
C LYS A 120 11.39 -13.18 -7.93
N LEU A 121 12.15 -12.30 -7.27
CA LEU A 121 13.29 -12.71 -6.45
C LEU A 121 12.89 -13.63 -5.29
N LEU A 122 11.67 -13.44 -4.76
CA LEU A 122 11.09 -14.27 -3.70
C LEU A 122 10.47 -15.59 -4.21
N GLY A 123 10.56 -15.89 -5.51
CA GLY A 123 10.05 -17.14 -6.08
C GLY A 123 8.52 -17.16 -6.26
N THR A 124 7.88 -15.99 -6.27
CA THR A 124 6.42 -15.88 -6.49
C THR A 124 6.09 -16.09 -7.97
N ALA A 125 5.03 -16.86 -8.25
CA ALA A 125 4.53 -17.06 -9.61
C ALA A 125 4.20 -15.70 -10.29
N PRO A 126 4.44 -15.53 -11.61
CA PRO A 126 4.33 -14.24 -12.30
C PRO A 126 2.97 -13.54 -12.16
N GLU A 127 1.88 -14.30 -12.16
CA GLU A 127 0.51 -13.81 -12.05
C GLU A 127 0.23 -13.28 -10.63
N MET A 128 0.66 -14.04 -9.63
CA MET A 128 0.54 -13.67 -8.22
C MET A 128 1.42 -12.46 -7.90
N ALA A 129 2.61 -12.39 -8.48
CA ALA A 129 3.51 -11.25 -8.34
C ALA A 129 2.88 -9.95 -8.88
N LYS A 130 2.17 -10.01 -10.01
CA LYS A 130 1.43 -8.86 -10.56
C LYS A 130 0.29 -8.43 -9.66
N ALA A 131 -0.51 -9.38 -9.14
CA ALA A 131 -1.62 -9.06 -8.24
C ALA A 131 -1.14 -8.42 -6.93
N ILE A 132 -0.11 -9.00 -6.30
CA ILE A 132 0.51 -8.45 -5.09
C ILE A 132 1.09 -7.05 -5.36
N ALA A 133 1.81 -6.87 -6.46
CA ALA A 133 2.41 -5.60 -6.80
C ALA A 133 1.37 -4.50 -7.04
N VAL A 134 0.24 -4.82 -7.69
CA VAL A 134 -0.86 -3.86 -7.90
C VAL A 134 -1.53 -3.48 -6.58
N ASP A 135 -1.85 -4.45 -5.72
CA ASP A 135 -2.47 -4.19 -4.42
C ASP A 135 -1.56 -3.33 -3.53
N GLN A 136 -0.27 -3.69 -3.47
CA GLN A 136 0.70 -2.94 -2.68
C GLN A 136 0.91 -1.52 -3.23
N THR A 137 0.95 -1.35 -4.55
CA THR A 137 1.09 -0.02 -5.17
C THR A 137 -0.15 0.85 -4.91
N LEU A 138 -1.35 0.28 -4.90
CA LEU A 138 -2.57 0.97 -4.52
C LEU A 138 -2.50 1.44 -3.06
N ASN A 139 -2.09 0.56 -2.15
CA ASN A 139 -1.95 0.88 -0.73
C ASN A 139 -0.93 2.00 -0.46
N ASP A 140 0.20 1.99 -1.16
CA ASP A 140 1.30 2.92 -0.92
C ASP A 140 1.18 4.25 -1.66
N THR A 141 0.55 4.25 -2.85
CA THR A 141 0.52 5.43 -3.74
C THR A 141 -0.88 5.98 -3.98
N GLY A 142 -1.93 5.22 -3.66
CA GLY A 142 -3.32 5.55 -3.98
C GLY A 142 -3.66 5.46 -5.47
N VAL A 143 -2.74 5.01 -6.32
CA VAL A 143 -2.98 4.82 -7.76
C VAL A 143 -3.47 3.39 -7.99
N ASP A 144 -4.69 3.27 -8.50
CA ASP A 144 -5.30 1.98 -8.79
C ASP A 144 -4.88 1.44 -10.15
N PHE A 145 -4.03 0.41 -10.14
CA PHE A 145 -3.65 -0.34 -11.33
C PHE A 145 -4.49 -1.61 -11.53
N ASN A 146 -5.47 -1.91 -10.67
CA ASN A 146 -6.39 -3.04 -10.88
C ASN A 146 -7.10 -2.98 -12.25
N PRO A 147 -7.53 -1.81 -12.76
CA PRO A 147 -8.09 -1.74 -14.11
C PRO A 147 -7.12 -2.20 -15.22
N LEU A 148 -5.80 -2.13 -14.99
CA LEU A 148 -4.79 -2.61 -15.94
C LEU A 148 -4.56 -4.12 -15.83
N LEU A 149 -4.85 -4.74 -14.68
CA LEU A 149 -4.99 -6.19 -14.59
C LEU A 149 -6.18 -6.66 -15.44
N ILE A 150 -7.27 -5.89 -15.44
CA ILE A 150 -8.47 -6.15 -16.23
C ILE A 150 -8.22 -5.87 -17.73
N GLY A 151 -7.27 -4.99 -18.07
CA GLY A 151 -6.84 -4.67 -19.43
C GLY A 151 -6.11 -5.81 -20.16
N HIS A 152 -5.62 -6.82 -19.43
CA HIS A 152 -5.44 -8.14 -20.01
C HIS A 152 -6.80 -8.82 -20.02
N ASN A 153 -7.56 -8.59 -21.09
CA ASN A 153 -8.63 -9.49 -21.49
C ASN A 153 -8.02 -10.83 -21.94
N THR A 154 -7.23 -11.49 -21.09
CA THR A 154 -7.52 -12.89 -20.89
C THR A 154 -8.82 -12.85 -20.12
N VAL A 155 -9.93 -13.08 -20.82
CA VAL A 155 -10.96 -13.93 -20.23
C VAL A 155 -10.15 -14.98 -19.50
N THR A 156 -10.20 -15.03 -18.17
CA THR A 156 -9.69 -16.19 -17.45
C THR A 156 -10.54 -17.31 -17.99
N GLU A 157 -10.06 -17.96 -19.05
CA GLU A 157 -10.79 -19.00 -19.75
C GLU A 157 -10.99 -20.04 -18.66
N VAL A 158 -12.22 -20.14 -18.16
CA VAL A 158 -12.53 -21.09 -17.11
C VAL A 158 -12.33 -22.46 -17.75
N PRO A 159 -11.30 -23.23 -17.36
CA PRO A 159 -11.06 -24.52 -17.98
C PRO A 159 -12.26 -25.41 -17.68
N LEU A 160 -12.65 -26.22 -18.65
CA LEU A 160 -13.86 -27.04 -18.60
C LEU A 160 -13.47 -28.52 -18.58
N ILE A 161 -14.25 -29.30 -17.84
CA ILE A 161 -14.17 -30.76 -17.96
C ILE A 161 -14.73 -31.22 -19.32
N PRO A 162 -14.30 -32.40 -19.83
CA PRO A 162 -14.74 -32.91 -21.13
C PRO A 162 -16.26 -32.98 -21.32
N SER A 163 -17.05 -33.17 -20.25
CA SER A 163 -18.51 -33.13 -20.35
C SER A 163 -19.05 -31.73 -20.68
N LYS A 164 -18.48 -30.68 -20.09
CA LYS A 164 -18.89 -29.29 -20.35
C LYS A 164 -18.44 -28.80 -21.72
N LEU A 165 -17.27 -29.23 -22.19
CA LEU A 165 -16.88 -29.01 -23.59
C LEU A 165 -17.83 -29.72 -24.54
N GLY A 166 -18.24 -30.94 -24.19
CA GLY A 166 -19.20 -31.72 -24.94
C GLY A 166 -20.55 -31.03 -25.10
N GLU A 167 -21.08 -30.41 -24.03
CA GLU A 167 -22.31 -29.61 -24.08
C GLU A 167 -22.23 -28.47 -25.11
N LEU A 168 -21.06 -27.84 -25.30
CA LEU A 168 -20.86 -26.74 -26.24
C LEU A 168 -20.89 -27.17 -27.71
N ILE A 169 -20.52 -28.42 -28.00
CA ILE A 169 -20.40 -28.97 -29.37
C ILE A 169 -21.39 -30.12 -29.64
N GLY A 170 -22.34 -30.35 -28.74
CA GLY A 170 -23.33 -31.44 -28.85
C GLY A 170 -22.72 -32.85 -28.80
N LYS A 171 -21.61 -33.06 -28.07
CA LYS A 171 -20.92 -34.36 -27.94
C LYS A 171 -20.89 -34.85 -26.49
N THR A 172 -20.73 -36.15 -26.30
CA THR A 172 -20.53 -36.74 -24.96
C THR A 172 -19.10 -36.52 -24.46
N ALA A 173 -18.88 -36.62 -23.15
CA ALA A 173 -17.54 -36.54 -22.57
C ALA A 173 -16.57 -37.59 -23.15
N GLN A 174 -17.07 -38.79 -23.48
CA GLN A 174 -16.26 -39.83 -24.13
C GLN A 174 -15.85 -39.42 -25.55
N ALA A 175 -16.76 -38.83 -26.32
CA ALA A 175 -16.46 -38.34 -27.66
C ALA A 175 -15.47 -37.17 -27.63
N VAL A 176 -15.57 -36.25 -26.67
CA VAL A 176 -14.59 -35.17 -26.47
C VAL A 176 -13.22 -35.74 -26.12
N ASN A 177 -13.15 -36.69 -25.19
CA ASN A 177 -11.88 -37.34 -24.86
C ASN A 177 -11.23 -38.06 -26.04
N LYS A 178 -12.06 -38.68 -26.89
CA LYS A 178 -11.59 -39.30 -28.13
C LYS A 178 -11.00 -38.27 -29.08
N LEU A 179 -11.67 -37.14 -29.29
CA LEU A 179 -11.17 -36.05 -30.13
C LEU A 179 -9.83 -35.49 -29.62
N LEU A 180 -9.73 -35.21 -28.32
CA LEU A 180 -8.49 -34.74 -27.71
C LEU A 180 -7.34 -35.75 -27.87
N LEU A 181 -7.63 -37.05 -27.82
CA LEU A 181 -6.63 -38.09 -28.06
C LEU A 181 -6.21 -38.15 -29.54
N GLU A 182 -7.19 -38.11 -30.46
CA GLU A 182 -6.95 -38.19 -31.91
C GLU A 182 -6.14 -36.99 -32.43
N ASN A 183 -6.33 -35.80 -31.83
CA ASN A 183 -5.57 -34.59 -32.14
C ASN A 183 -4.24 -34.50 -31.34
N GLY A 184 -3.82 -35.58 -30.69
CA GLY A 184 -2.56 -35.63 -29.95
C GLY A 184 -2.47 -34.71 -28.73
N LEU A 185 -3.59 -34.15 -28.25
CA LEU A 185 -3.65 -33.22 -27.13
C LEU A 185 -3.59 -33.96 -25.78
N GLN A 186 -4.07 -35.20 -25.70
CA GLN A 186 -4.02 -35.98 -24.47
C GLN A 186 -3.66 -37.44 -24.72
N VAL A 187 -3.17 -38.09 -23.67
CA VAL A 187 -2.82 -39.52 -23.66
C VAL A 187 -3.36 -40.18 -22.41
N LYS A 188 -3.48 -41.50 -22.45
CA LYS A 188 -3.92 -42.30 -21.31
C LYS A 188 -2.71 -42.97 -20.64
N ILE A 189 -2.36 -42.52 -19.44
CA ILE A 189 -1.24 -43.04 -18.65
C ILE A 189 -1.82 -43.71 -17.40
N ASN A 190 -1.52 -45.00 -17.21
CA ASN A 190 -1.99 -45.79 -16.06
C ASN A 190 -3.51 -45.70 -15.82
N GLY A 191 -4.29 -45.68 -16.90
CA GLY A 191 -5.75 -45.59 -16.83
C GLY A 191 -6.31 -44.16 -16.70
N ASN A 192 -5.47 -43.15 -16.44
CA ASN A 192 -5.86 -41.75 -16.28
C ASN A 192 -5.53 -40.92 -17.52
N TRP A 193 -6.34 -39.90 -17.79
CA TRP A 193 -6.05 -38.93 -18.84
C TRP A 193 -5.02 -37.92 -18.36
N ALA A 194 -3.99 -37.70 -19.18
CA ALA A 194 -2.96 -36.70 -18.98
C ALA A 194 -2.76 -35.91 -20.28
N PRO A 195 -2.51 -34.59 -20.21
CA PRO A 195 -2.20 -33.81 -21.40
C PRO A 195 -0.82 -34.19 -21.95
N THR A 196 -0.67 -34.11 -23.27
CA THR A 196 0.64 -34.12 -23.92
C THR A 196 1.30 -32.76 -23.79
N GLU A 197 2.55 -32.61 -24.25
CA GLU A 197 3.21 -31.32 -24.36
C GLU A 197 2.38 -30.31 -25.18
N LEU A 198 1.78 -30.76 -26.28
CA LEU A 198 0.84 -29.97 -27.08
C LEU A 198 -0.43 -29.62 -26.28
N GLY A 199 -0.99 -30.57 -25.54
CA GLY A 199 -2.19 -30.34 -24.75
C GLY A 199 -2.01 -29.40 -23.56
N MET A 200 -0.80 -29.27 -23.01
CA MET A 200 -0.50 -28.39 -21.88
C MET A 200 -0.75 -26.92 -22.22
N GLU A 201 -0.66 -26.51 -23.49
CA GLU A 201 -0.97 -25.15 -23.93
C GLU A 201 -2.48 -24.81 -23.85
N TYR A 202 -3.32 -25.84 -23.84
CA TYR A 202 -4.78 -25.73 -23.92
C TYR A 202 -5.50 -26.27 -22.68
N CYS A 203 -4.78 -26.60 -21.60
CA CYS A 203 -5.39 -27.10 -20.37
C CYS A 203 -4.72 -26.58 -19.10
N SER A 204 -5.43 -26.73 -17.98
CA SER A 204 -4.91 -26.59 -16.63
C SER A 204 -5.05 -27.94 -15.90
N MET A 205 -4.09 -28.27 -15.05
CA MET A 205 -4.12 -29.47 -14.22
C MET A 205 -4.73 -29.12 -12.86
N GLU A 206 -6.01 -29.46 -12.68
CA GLU A 206 -6.76 -29.10 -11.48
C GLU A 206 -6.84 -30.29 -10.51
N PRO A 207 -6.68 -30.06 -9.18
CA PRO A 207 -6.89 -31.10 -8.19
C PRO A 207 -8.36 -31.52 -8.16
N TYR A 208 -8.62 -32.80 -7.94
CA TYR A 208 -9.97 -33.32 -7.71
C TYR A 208 -9.96 -34.39 -6.63
N LYS A 209 -11.09 -34.54 -5.94
CA LYS A 209 -11.37 -35.65 -5.03
C LYS A 209 -12.42 -36.54 -5.67
N ALA A 210 -12.15 -37.84 -5.75
CA ALA A 210 -13.15 -38.81 -6.20
C ALA A 210 -14.35 -38.80 -5.24
N LYS A 211 -15.58 -38.91 -5.77
CA LYS A 211 -16.79 -38.87 -4.93
C LYS A 211 -16.90 -40.08 -3.99
N ASP A 212 -16.37 -41.23 -4.42
CA ASP A 212 -16.59 -42.52 -3.77
C ASP A 212 -15.28 -43.19 -3.28
N SER A 213 -14.18 -42.43 -3.24
CA SER A 213 -12.92 -42.90 -2.66
C SER A 213 -12.15 -41.75 -2.01
N ASP A 214 -11.26 -42.07 -1.07
CA ASP A 214 -10.40 -41.06 -0.45
C ASP A 214 -9.21 -40.66 -1.34
N HIS A 215 -9.30 -40.94 -2.64
CA HIS A 215 -8.26 -40.65 -3.60
C HIS A 215 -8.43 -39.22 -4.11
N SER A 216 -7.41 -38.40 -3.85
CA SER A 216 -7.20 -37.12 -4.50
C SER A 216 -6.18 -37.29 -5.63
N GLY A 217 -6.39 -36.56 -6.72
CA GLY A 217 -5.49 -36.58 -7.87
C GLY A 217 -5.59 -35.29 -8.67
N TYR A 218 -4.86 -35.22 -9.77
CA TYR A 218 -4.96 -34.12 -10.72
C TYR A 218 -5.67 -34.59 -11.99
N ARG A 219 -6.45 -33.71 -12.60
CA ARG A 219 -7.11 -33.96 -13.88
C ARG A 219 -6.89 -32.78 -14.84
N PRO A 220 -6.73 -33.04 -16.15
CA PRO A 220 -6.76 -31.97 -17.12
C PRO A 220 -8.16 -31.38 -17.24
N MET A 221 -8.24 -30.06 -17.20
CA MET A 221 -9.42 -29.27 -17.57
C MET A 221 -9.03 -28.34 -18.71
N TRP A 222 -9.84 -28.27 -19.77
CA TRP A 222 -9.42 -27.66 -21.04
C TRP A 222 -10.08 -26.32 -21.28
N PHE A 223 -9.30 -25.37 -21.80
CA PHE A 223 -9.77 -24.06 -22.22
C PHE A 223 -10.68 -24.18 -23.46
N LYS A 224 -11.64 -23.26 -23.62
CA LYS A 224 -12.64 -23.36 -24.71
C LYS A 224 -11.96 -23.32 -26.09
N ARG A 225 -10.86 -22.58 -26.22
CA ARG A 225 -10.06 -22.50 -27.44
C ARG A 225 -9.50 -23.85 -27.94
N VAL A 226 -9.44 -24.89 -27.09
CA VAL A 226 -9.03 -26.24 -27.54
C VAL A 226 -9.93 -26.76 -28.67
N LEU A 227 -11.20 -26.33 -28.71
CA LEU A 227 -12.16 -26.73 -29.73
C LEU A 227 -11.80 -26.18 -31.12
N GLU A 228 -11.08 -25.06 -31.18
CA GLU A 228 -10.62 -24.46 -32.44
C GLU A 228 -9.51 -25.32 -33.05
N VAL A 229 -8.60 -25.85 -32.22
CA VAL A 229 -7.57 -26.81 -32.63
C VAL A 229 -8.21 -28.07 -33.19
N ILE A 230 -9.17 -28.64 -32.46
CA ILE A 230 -9.89 -29.86 -32.87
C ILE A 230 -10.69 -29.64 -34.17
N ALA A 231 -11.25 -28.45 -34.37
CA ALA A 231 -11.99 -28.12 -35.59
C ALA A 231 -11.08 -27.89 -36.80
N SER A 232 -9.89 -27.31 -36.57
CA SER A 232 -8.94 -26.99 -37.64
C SER A 232 -8.33 -28.23 -38.30
N GLU A 233 -8.03 -29.29 -37.53
CA GLU A 233 -7.51 -30.55 -38.08
C GLU A 233 -8.58 -31.41 -38.76
N GLN A 234 -9.88 -31.18 -38.50
CA GLN A 234 -10.96 -31.89 -39.21
C GLN A 234 -11.25 -31.30 -40.60
N ALA A 235 -10.74 -30.10 -40.90
CA ALA A 235 -10.90 -29.43 -42.18
C ALA A 235 -9.69 -29.61 -43.12
N ALA A 236 -8.63 -30.27 -42.66
CA ALA A 236 -7.42 -30.62 -43.40
C ALA A 236 -7.43 -32.11 -43.80
#